data_AF-A0A2P4X479-F1
#
_entry.id   AF-A0A2P4X479-F1
#
_cell.length_a   1.000
_cell.length_b   1.000
_cell.length_c   1.000
_cell.angle_alpha   90.00
_cell.angle_beta   90.00
_cell.angle_gamma   90.00
#
_symmetry.space_group_name_H-M   'P 1'
#
loop_
_entity.id
_entity.type
_entity.pdbx_description
1 polymer ?
#
loop_
_entity_poly.entity_id
_entity_poly.type
_entity_poly.pdbx_seq_one_letter_code
_entity_poly.pdbx_strand_id
1 'polypeptide(L)'
;MLYWATFTRISLIIAVLATKLIVNAIVIGEAPGFAAGTTGGGTAEPDYPKDLKELETFLGDDEPRVIVLNKEFDFLGSNGSTTEQGCRPKIMEQCIAENNGFNGQDVIIREGDTTFTQTGGCDQAVGVEVTYDNAAKNPLVVKGNKTLRGIGQAGVLKGRGLWLNGDNIIIQNIHITELNSQYVWGGDAIYMQGTESGSMKKIWLDHVKISRVGRQMLVIAFGGAESLTISNSDFDGSTDWSSSYDGHHYWAFIIGGEPTHVTFVNNYVHSTSGRSPKIVSEMGTNPIVVGHFVNNYWADNSGHSFEPGLNAFVLAEGNYFKDTKEPILADDKATVFTAADSNDCSSYLGRACVSNVVENSGKFDSVNGERAMEKVKEFKEITEYTPSKASPLSESLDNFGVGVLQSPLDSSTQGSKNESSKQDSLAQGSEQGGSKEDNPTQGSGNESSGGGSPIQHNVEQGSIGQDVDPSKCTPKRRVMELQA
;
A
#
# COMPACT_ATOMS: atom_id res chain seq x y z
N MET A 1 -63.10 20.66 63.81
CA MET A 1 -62.81 19.57 62.84
C MET A 1 -61.39 19.85 62.34
N LEU A 2 -60.33 19.29 62.94
CA LEU A 2 -59.84 17.89 62.97
C LEU A 2 -59.22 17.44 61.63
N TYR A 3 -57.88 17.27 61.65
CA TYR A 3 -57.02 16.47 60.77
C TYR A 3 -56.98 16.77 59.25
N TRP A 4 -55.93 16.42 58.50
CA TRP A 4 -54.47 16.61 58.70
C TRP A 4 -53.76 16.36 57.35
N ALA A 5 -52.44 16.60 57.28
CA ALA A 5 -51.69 16.56 56.02
C ALA A 5 -51.39 15.15 55.47
N THR A 6 -51.42 15.03 54.13
CA THR A 6 -50.59 14.09 53.34
C THR A 6 -49.92 14.89 52.20
N PHE A 7 -48.67 15.31 52.39
CA PHE A 7 -47.42 14.59 52.10
C PHE A 7 -46.86 14.85 50.70
N THR A 8 -45.90 15.78 50.64
CA THR A 8 -45.04 16.06 49.48
C THR A 8 -44.02 14.95 49.23
N ARG A 9 -43.79 14.54 47.98
CA ARG A 9 -42.48 14.22 47.34
C ARG A 9 -42.65 13.45 46.01
N ILE A 10 -41.54 13.38 45.26
CA ILE A 10 -41.29 12.55 44.04
C ILE A 10 -42.06 13.03 42.79
N SER A 11 -41.43 13.35 41.64
CA SER A 11 -40.03 13.69 41.34
C SER A 11 -39.95 14.43 39.99
N LEU A 12 -38.79 15.00 39.65
CA LEU A 12 -38.50 15.47 38.30
C LEU A 12 -38.76 14.37 37.26
N ILE A 13 -39.56 14.67 36.23
CA ILE A 13 -39.42 14.03 34.92
C ILE A 13 -38.46 14.92 34.12
N ILE A 14 -37.22 14.44 33.98
CA ILE A 14 -36.16 15.14 33.26
C ILE A 14 -36.45 15.01 31.75
N ALA A 15 -36.80 16.12 31.11
CA ALA A 15 -36.95 16.21 29.65
C ALA A 15 -35.58 16.30 28.95
N VAL A 16 -34.71 15.31 29.18
CA VAL A 16 -33.56 15.06 28.28
C VAL A 16 -34.14 14.41 27.03
N LEU A 17 -34.35 15.23 25.99
CA LEU A 17 -34.30 14.72 24.63
C LEU A 17 -32.86 14.23 24.41
N ALA A 18 -32.66 12.93 24.58
CA ALA A 18 -31.43 12.30 24.15
C ALA A 18 -31.36 12.43 22.62
N THR A 19 -30.58 13.40 22.15
CA THR A 19 -30.12 13.45 20.77
C THR A 19 -29.25 12.23 20.54
N LYS A 20 -29.89 11.11 20.18
CA LYS A 20 -29.22 10.00 19.51
C LYS A 20 -28.70 10.54 18.19
N LEU A 21 -27.46 11.04 18.23
CA LEU A 21 -26.62 11.09 17.05
C LEU A 21 -26.68 9.67 16.47
N ILE A 22 -27.19 9.55 15.25
CA ILE A 22 -27.05 8.31 14.50
C ILE A 22 -25.58 8.29 14.09
N VAL A 23 -24.76 7.70 14.95
CA VAL A 23 -23.43 7.24 14.56
C VAL A 23 -23.68 6.15 13.52
N ASN A 24 -23.69 6.54 12.24
CA ASN A 24 -23.62 5.60 11.14
C ASN A 24 -22.33 4.82 11.37
N ALA A 25 -22.46 3.55 11.77
CA ALA A 25 -21.31 2.71 12.07
C ALA A 25 -20.39 2.70 10.84
N ILE A 26 -19.17 3.19 11.01
CA ILE A 26 -18.20 3.28 9.93
C ILE A 26 -17.71 1.86 9.69
N VAL A 27 -18.26 1.22 8.65
CA VAL A 27 -17.91 -0.16 8.31
C VAL A 27 -16.58 -0.15 7.55
N ILE A 28 -15.62 -0.84 8.14
CA ILE A 28 -14.27 -1.01 7.60
C ILE A 28 -14.20 -2.29 6.74
N GLY A 29 -14.98 -3.32 7.10
CA GLY A 29 -14.87 -4.65 6.49
C GLY A 29 -13.76 -5.48 7.16
N GLU A 30 -13.32 -6.54 6.48
CA GLU A 30 -12.26 -7.44 6.94
C GLU A 30 -11.17 -7.56 5.88
N ALA A 31 -9.91 -7.54 6.31
CA ALA A 31 -8.77 -7.71 5.41
C ALA A 31 -8.71 -9.14 4.86
N PRO A 32 -8.58 -9.35 3.53
CA PRO A 32 -8.28 -10.66 2.97
C PRO A 32 -6.79 -11.02 3.14
N GLY A 33 -6.41 -12.25 2.82
CA GLY A 33 -5.01 -12.66 2.64
C GLY A 33 -4.13 -12.47 3.88
N PHE A 34 -2.89 -12.03 3.67
CA PHE A 34 -1.87 -11.95 4.72
C PHE A 34 -2.19 -11.00 5.89
N ALA A 35 -3.07 -10.02 5.72
CA ALA A 35 -3.47 -9.11 6.80
C ALA A 35 -4.78 -9.53 7.51
N ALA A 36 -5.31 -10.73 7.26
CA ALA A 36 -6.54 -11.21 7.87
C ALA A 36 -6.53 -11.10 9.41
N GLY A 37 -7.61 -10.56 9.98
CA GLY A 37 -7.69 -10.26 11.42
C GLY A 37 -6.92 -9.02 11.88
N THR A 38 -6.58 -8.10 10.96
CA THR A 38 -6.25 -6.70 11.28
C THR A 38 -7.50 -5.99 11.81
N THR A 39 -7.36 -5.18 12.86
CA THR A 39 -8.47 -4.43 13.48
C THR A 39 -8.25 -2.92 13.52
N GLY A 40 -7.02 -2.43 13.34
CA GLY A 40 -6.71 -1.00 13.40
C GLY A 40 -7.05 -0.40 14.77
N GLY A 41 -7.85 0.67 14.78
CA GLY A 41 -8.43 1.26 16.00
C GLY A 41 -9.51 0.42 16.68
N GLY A 42 -9.91 -0.72 16.10
CA GLY A 42 -10.93 -1.61 16.63
C GLY A 42 -12.29 -0.93 16.74
N THR A 43 -12.84 -0.90 17.96
CA THR A 43 -14.17 -0.33 18.27
C THR A 43 -14.07 1.02 19.01
N ALA A 44 -12.99 1.77 18.81
CA ALA A 44 -12.89 3.14 19.34
C ALA A 44 -13.97 4.05 18.69
N GLU A 45 -14.52 4.98 19.48
CA GLU A 45 -15.45 5.99 18.95
C GLU A 45 -14.74 6.86 17.90
N PRO A 46 -15.37 7.20 16.75
CA PRO A 46 -14.62 7.81 15.65
C PRO A 46 -14.21 9.27 15.91
N ASP A 47 -12.92 9.55 15.80
CA ASP A 47 -12.31 10.88 15.87
C ASP A 47 -12.43 11.63 14.53
N TYR A 48 -12.84 12.90 14.59
CA TYR A 48 -12.95 13.78 13.41
C TYR A 48 -12.00 14.99 13.59
N PRO A 49 -10.73 14.90 13.14
CA PRO A 49 -9.76 15.98 13.31
C PRO A 49 -10.19 17.28 12.60
N LYS A 50 -10.10 18.40 13.31
CA LYS A 50 -10.56 19.72 12.84
C LYS A 50 -9.51 20.45 12.01
N ASP A 51 -8.24 20.14 12.20
CA ASP A 51 -7.11 20.77 11.50
C ASP A 51 -5.93 19.79 11.36
N LEU A 52 -4.86 20.25 10.69
CA LEU A 52 -3.65 19.47 10.44
C LEU A 52 -3.01 18.94 11.74
N LYS A 53 -3.10 19.70 12.84
CA LYS A 53 -2.46 19.37 14.12
C LYS A 53 -3.26 18.36 14.93
N GLU A 54 -4.59 18.43 14.91
CA GLU A 54 -5.42 17.35 15.46
C GLU A 54 -5.17 16.03 14.68
N LEU A 55 -5.04 16.09 13.35
CA LEU A 55 -4.72 14.92 12.53
C LEU A 55 -3.34 14.33 12.86
N GLU A 56 -2.28 15.16 12.91
CA GLU A 56 -0.95 14.74 13.37
C GLU A 56 -0.99 14.09 14.77
N THR A 57 -1.72 14.70 15.71
CA THR A 57 -1.81 14.22 17.09
C THR A 57 -2.48 12.86 17.15
N PHE A 58 -3.62 12.67 16.47
CA PHE A 58 -4.34 11.41 16.50
C PHE A 58 -3.60 10.28 15.77
N LEU A 59 -2.84 10.57 14.71
CA LEU A 59 -2.01 9.56 14.04
C LEU A 59 -0.78 9.15 14.87
N GLY A 60 -0.16 10.13 15.55
CA GLY A 60 1.12 9.97 16.26
C GLY A 60 1.03 9.60 17.75
N ASP A 61 -0.15 9.56 18.36
CA ASP A 61 -0.32 9.14 19.75
C ASP A 61 -0.44 7.61 19.93
N ASP A 62 -0.35 7.15 21.18
CA ASP A 62 -0.29 5.73 21.54
C ASP A 62 -1.68 5.10 21.77
N GLU A 63 -2.76 5.87 21.63
CA GLU A 63 -4.14 5.40 21.88
C GLU A 63 -4.70 4.65 20.65
N PRO A 64 -5.49 3.58 20.82
CA PRO A 64 -6.24 2.98 19.72
C PRO A 64 -7.31 3.95 19.18
N ARG A 65 -7.27 4.27 17.87
CA ARG A 65 -8.17 5.29 17.27
C ARG A 65 -8.74 4.92 15.91
N VAL A 66 -9.99 5.32 15.68
CA VAL A 66 -10.65 5.33 14.37
C VAL A 66 -10.76 6.79 13.91
N ILE A 67 -9.86 7.22 13.03
CA ILE A 67 -9.68 8.60 12.59
C ILE A 67 -10.36 8.79 11.23
N VAL A 68 -11.25 9.78 11.14
CA VAL A 68 -12.19 9.91 10.02
C VAL A 68 -11.96 11.21 9.25
N LEU A 69 -11.54 11.08 7.98
CA LEU A 69 -11.35 12.20 7.08
C LEU A 69 -12.65 12.51 6.32
N ASN A 70 -13.33 13.58 6.72
CA ASN A 70 -14.54 14.08 6.07
C ASN A 70 -14.31 15.31 5.17
N LYS A 71 -13.04 15.61 4.86
CA LYS A 71 -12.57 16.77 4.09
C LYS A 71 -11.09 16.59 3.68
N GLU A 72 -10.63 17.43 2.75
CA GLU A 72 -9.22 17.59 2.40
C GLU A 72 -8.42 18.20 3.55
N PHE A 73 -7.21 17.65 3.78
CA PHE A 73 -6.17 18.20 4.65
C PHE A 73 -5.00 18.58 3.75
N ASP A 74 -4.96 19.85 3.35
CA ASP A 74 -3.90 20.42 2.51
C ASP A 74 -2.73 20.89 3.39
N PHE A 75 -1.57 20.27 3.19
CA PHE A 75 -0.31 20.59 3.86
C PHE A 75 0.60 21.47 3.01
N LEU A 76 0.23 21.83 1.76
CA LEU A 76 1.08 22.66 0.90
C LEU A 76 1.39 24.00 1.58
N GLY A 77 2.67 24.35 1.61
CA GLY A 77 3.23 25.51 2.29
C GLY A 77 3.35 25.38 3.82
N SER A 78 2.85 24.31 4.47
CA SER A 78 2.81 24.23 5.95
C SER A 78 4.20 24.28 6.60
N ASN A 79 5.21 23.75 5.89
CA ASN A 79 6.59 23.66 6.34
C ASN A 79 7.52 24.62 5.55
N GLY A 80 6.94 25.53 4.75
CA GLY A 80 7.67 26.37 3.79
C GLY A 80 8.33 25.58 2.66
N SER A 81 9.16 26.26 1.87
CA SER A 81 9.92 25.68 0.75
C SER A 81 11.42 25.76 0.98
N THR A 82 12.16 24.87 0.30
CA THR A 82 13.62 24.89 0.21
C THR A 82 14.04 25.11 -1.24
N THR A 83 15.00 26.00 -1.46
CA THR A 83 15.67 26.20 -2.76
C THR A 83 17.13 25.82 -2.63
N GLU A 84 17.61 24.86 -3.42
CA GLU A 84 18.97 24.35 -3.33
C GLU A 84 19.49 23.76 -4.66
N GLN A 85 20.73 23.28 -4.63
CA GLN A 85 21.37 22.60 -5.75
C GLN A 85 20.80 21.18 -5.91
N GLY A 86 19.98 20.95 -6.93
CA GLY A 86 19.62 19.62 -7.40
C GLY A 86 20.49 19.15 -8.56
N CYS A 87 20.16 18.00 -9.13
CA CYS A 87 20.77 17.47 -10.34
C CYS A 87 19.70 17.15 -11.41
N ARG A 88 20.03 17.30 -12.69
CA ARG A 88 19.21 16.86 -13.82
C ARG A 88 19.83 15.63 -14.46
N PRO A 89 19.17 14.46 -14.47
CA PRO A 89 19.70 13.26 -15.11
C PRO A 89 19.95 13.49 -16.60
N LYS A 90 21.05 12.97 -17.16
CA LYS A 90 21.43 13.22 -18.56
C LYS A 90 20.36 12.81 -19.58
N ILE A 91 19.60 11.76 -19.28
CA ILE A 91 18.46 11.33 -20.11
C ILE A 91 17.39 12.43 -20.20
N MET A 92 17.15 13.18 -19.12
CA MET A 92 16.19 14.29 -19.10
C MET A 92 16.67 15.48 -19.96
N GLU A 93 17.98 15.73 -20.08
CA GLU A 93 18.51 16.74 -21.01
C GLU A 93 18.19 16.40 -22.48
N GLN A 94 18.34 15.12 -22.85
CA GLN A 94 18.05 14.63 -24.20
C GLN A 94 16.54 14.73 -24.50
N CYS A 95 15.73 14.29 -23.54
CA CYS A 95 14.28 14.39 -23.57
C CYS A 95 13.77 15.84 -23.77
N ILE A 96 14.29 16.82 -23.02
CA ILE A 96 13.88 18.23 -23.11
C ILE A 96 14.07 18.79 -24.54
N ALA A 97 15.03 18.28 -25.31
CA ALA A 97 15.25 18.69 -26.70
C ALA A 97 14.17 18.15 -27.67
N GLU A 98 13.40 17.12 -27.30
CA GLU A 98 12.28 16.61 -28.10
C GLU A 98 11.00 17.43 -27.92
N ASN A 99 10.81 18.10 -26.76
CA ASN A 99 9.68 18.97 -26.45
C ASN A 99 8.32 18.30 -26.78
N ASN A 100 8.11 17.09 -26.28
CA ASN A 100 6.97 16.23 -26.67
C ASN A 100 5.64 16.58 -25.97
N GLY A 101 5.67 17.46 -24.96
CA GLY A 101 4.51 17.87 -24.16
C GLY A 101 4.63 17.56 -22.66
N PHE A 102 5.55 16.68 -22.27
CA PHE A 102 5.82 16.33 -20.87
C PHE A 102 7.06 17.03 -20.31
N ASN A 103 7.23 16.97 -18.99
CA ASN A 103 8.44 17.44 -18.31
C ASN A 103 9.23 16.26 -17.73
N GLY A 104 10.54 16.43 -17.63
CA GLY A 104 11.44 15.47 -16.98
C GLY A 104 11.57 15.78 -15.49
N GLN A 105 11.61 14.76 -14.65
CA GLN A 105 11.87 14.97 -13.22
C GLN A 105 13.34 15.31 -12.98
N ASP A 106 13.59 16.40 -12.26
CA ASP A 106 14.90 16.65 -11.65
C ASP A 106 15.02 15.91 -10.31
N VAL A 107 16.20 15.89 -9.71
CA VAL A 107 16.50 15.12 -8.49
C VAL A 107 16.94 16.06 -7.37
N ILE A 108 16.27 15.97 -6.22
CA ILE A 108 16.76 16.56 -4.98
C ILE A 108 17.90 15.69 -4.45
N ILE A 109 19.07 16.28 -4.24
CA ILE A 109 20.26 15.53 -3.82
C ILE A 109 20.20 15.11 -2.36
N ARG A 110 20.94 14.05 -2.00
CA ARG A 110 21.18 13.70 -0.59
C ARG A 110 22.10 14.74 0.04
N GLU A 111 21.80 15.13 1.29
CA GLU A 111 22.66 16.03 2.07
C GLU A 111 24.12 15.56 2.05
N GLY A 112 25.01 16.44 1.59
CA GLY A 112 26.45 16.16 1.45
C GLY A 112 26.93 15.63 0.09
N ASP A 113 26.04 15.23 -0.84
CA ASP A 113 26.41 14.77 -2.18
C ASP A 113 26.78 15.92 -3.13
N THR A 114 27.95 16.50 -2.89
CA THR A 114 28.51 17.60 -3.71
C THR A 114 29.07 17.16 -5.07
N THR A 115 28.96 15.87 -5.41
CA THR A 115 29.51 15.29 -6.66
C THR A 115 28.47 14.67 -7.58
N PHE A 116 27.19 14.62 -7.16
CA PHE A 116 26.10 13.95 -7.88
C PHE A 116 26.34 12.44 -8.08
N THR A 117 27.10 11.80 -7.20
CA THR A 117 27.47 10.36 -7.32
C THR A 117 26.95 9.49 -6.18
N GLN A 118 26.36 10.07 -5.13
CA GLN A 118 25.80 9.32 -4.00
C GLN A 118 24.26 9.27 -4.03
N THR A 119 23.64 10.23 -4.73
CA THR A 119 22.18 10.33 -4.90
C THR A 119 21.72 9.45 -6.05
N GLY A 120 20.97 8.39 -5.73
CA GLY A 120 20.31 7.56 -6.74
C GLY A 120 19.38 8.40 -7.63
N GLY A 121 19.65 8.39 -8.93
CA GLY A 121 18.97 9.20 -9.95
C GLY A 121 19.89 10.18 -10.69
N CYS A 122 21.04 10.57 -10.13
CA CYS A 122 21.92 11.59 -10.71
C CYS A 122 22.86 11.11 -11.84
N ASP A 123 22.35 10.28 -12.76
CA ASP A 123 23.17 9.63 -13.77
C ASP A 123 23.75 10.62 -14.80
N GLN A 124 25.06 10.83 -14.70
CA GLN A 124 25.84 11.78 -15.53
C GLN A 124 25.24 13.19 -15.53
N ALA A 125 24.66 13.59 -14.40
CA ALA A 125 23.81 14.75 -14.29
C ALA A 125 24.55 16.09 -14.39
N VAL A 126 23.82 17.12 -14.83
CA VAL A 126 24.21 18.53 -14.66
C VAL A 126 23.55 19.10 -13.40
N GLY A 127 24.20 20.08 -12.77
CA GLY A 127 23.61 20.80 -11.64
C GLY A 127 22.50 21.75 -12.09
N VAL A 128 21.33 21.69 -11.43
CA VAL A 128 20.19 22.60 -11.62
C VAL A 128 19.69 23.13 -10.28
N GLU A 129 19.08 24.31 -10.26
CA GLU A 129 18.39 24.79 -9.06
C GLU A 129 17.02 24.09 -8.92
N VAL A 130 16.72 23.57 -7.73
CA VAL A 130 15.42 22.95 -7.41
C VAL A 130 14.75 23.73 -6.28
N THR A 131 13.42 23.90 -6.34
CA THR A 131 12.64 24.58 -5.30
C THR A 131 11.40 23.76 -4.96
N TYR A 132 11.40 23.13 -3.78
CA TYR A 132 10.39 22.14 -3.37
C TYR A 132 9.70 22.50 -2.05
N ASP A 133 8.52 21.92 -1.83
CA ASP A 133 7.76 22.06 -0.58
C ASP A 133 8.28 21.09 0.49
N ASN A 134 8.52 21.59 1.70
CA ASN A 134 9.04 20.81 2.83
C ASN A 134 7.97 19.94 3.52
N ALA A 135 6.69 20.06 3.17
CA ALA A 135 5.62 19.21 3.69
C ALA A 135 5.79 17.76 3.24
N ALA A 136 6.03 17.53 1.93
CA ALA A 136 6.17 16.18 1.37
C ALA A 136 7.46 15.47 1.78
N LYS A 137 8.46 16.22 2.30
CA LYS A 137 9.72 15.70 2.85
C LYS A 137 9.59 15.21 4.31
N ASN A 138 8.49 15.52 4.99
CA ASN A 138 8.25 15.20 6.40
C ASN A 138 6.90 14.46 6.49
N PRO A 139 6.85 13.12 6.45
CA PRO A 139 5.58 12.39 6.44
C PRO A 139 4.76 12.57 7.75
N LEU A 140 3.49 12.17 7.71
CA LEU A 140 2.67 11.97 8.91
C LEU A 140 3.02 10.63 9.54
N VAL A 141 3.47 10.62 10.79
CA VAL A 141 3.76 9.38 11.52
C VAL A 141 2.45 8.75 11.99
N VAL A 142 2.17 7.52 11.57
CA VAL A 142 1.02 6.72 11.99
C VAL A 142 1.53 5.60 12.90
N LYS A 143 1.25 5.70 14.20
CA LYS A 143 1.57 4.64 15.17
C LYS A 143 0.64 3.43 15.00
N GLY A 144 0.93 2.37 15.74
CA GLY A 144 0.08 1.17 15.77
C GLY A 144 -1.33 1.40 16.35
N ASN A 145 -2.21 0.43 16.11
CA ASN A 145 -3.62 0.42 16.50
C ASN A 145 -4.42 1.63 15.96
N LYS A 146 -4.20 1.98 14.69
CA LYS A 146 -4.89 3.11 14.02
C LYS A 146 -5.72 2.61 12.85
N THR A 147 -6.93 3.11 12.73
CA THR A 147 -7.69 3.13 11.48
C THR A 147 -7.74 4.56 10.99
N LEU A 148 -7.21 4.86 9.80
CA LEU A 148 -7.39 6.12 9.11
C LEU A 148 -8.33 5.90 7.93
N ARG A 149 -9.49 6.56 7.90
CA ARG A 149 -10.51 6.30 6.87
C ARG A 149 -11.20 7.56 6.35
N GLY A 150 -11.33 7.69 5.03
CA GLY A 150 -12.14 8.76 4.42
C GLY A 150 -13.63 8.46 4.33
N ILE A 151 -14.45 9.49 4.17
CA ILE A 151 -15.88 9.40 3.84
C ILE A 151 -16.10 9.78 2.38
N GLY A 152 -16.61 8.86 1.55
CA GLY A 152 -16.76 9.11 0.11
C GLY A 152 -15.40 9.43 -0.51
N GLN A 153 -15.36 10.42 -1.39
CA GLN A 153 -14.12 11.00 -1.92
C GLN A 153 -13.56 12.16 -1.07
N ALA A 154 -14.15 12.47 0.09
CA ALA A 154 -13.77 13.65 0.85
C ALA A 154 -12.45 13.47 1.64
N GLY A 155 -11.99 12.24 1.87
CA GLY A 155 -10.76 11.98 2.63
C GLY A 155 -9.50 12.16 1.80
N VAL A 156 -8.98 13.38 1.70
CA VAL A 156 -7.77 13.69 0.91
C VAL A 156 -6.64 14.19 1.82
N LEU A 157 -5.44 13.63 1.63
CA LEU A 157 -4.18 14.12 2.18
C LEU A 157 -3.35 14.69 1.03
N LYS A 158 -3.01 15.98 1.11
CA LYS A 158 -2.40 16.70 0.00
C LYS A 158 -1.13 17.40 0.42
N GLY A 159 -0.08 17.29 -0.38
CA GLY A 159 1.25 17.80 -0.05
C GLY A 159 2.03 16.97 0.98
N ARG A 160 1.50 15.85 1.49
CA ARG A 160 2.14 15.06 2.55
C ARG A 160 1.72 13.58 2.54
N GLY A 161 2.71 12.69 2.67
CA GLY A 161 2.51 11.24 2.76
C GLY A 161 2.46 10.69 4.19
N LEU A 162 2.36 9.37 4.33
CA LEU A 162 2.31 8.63 5.59
C LEU A 162 3.62 7.84 5.82
N TRP A 163 4.13 7.85 7.04
CA TRP A 163 5.07 6.83 7.54
C TRP A 163 4.32 5.98 8.56
N LEU A 164 4.06 4.73 8.22
CA LEU A 164 3.44 3.77 9.12
C LEU A 164 4.54 3.18 10.02
N ASN A 165 4.41 3.34 11.33
CA ASN A 165 5.44 3.10 12.33
C ASN A 165 4.86 2.33 13.53
N GLY A 166 4.33 1.14 13.27
CA GLY A 166 3.74 0.24 14.26
C GLY A 166 2.86 -0.84 13.63
N ASP A 167 2.38 -1.76 14.46
CA ASP A 167 1.52 -2.87 14.05
C ASP A 167 0.02 -2.53 14.12
N ASN A 168 -0.80 -3.33 13.45
CA ASN A 168 -2.26 -3.23 13.47
C ASN A 168 -2.75 -1.86 12.97
N ILE A 169 -2.54 -1.59 11.68
CA ILE A 169 -2.88 -0.32 11.03
C ILE A 169 -3.78 -0.60 9.82
N ILE A 170 -4.88 0.16 9.72
CA ILE A 170 -5.77 0.18 8.55
C ILE A 170 -5.73 1.58 7.95
N ILE A 171 -5.39 1.68 6.66
CA ILE A 171 -5.52 2.91 5.86
C ILE A 171 -6.56 2.62 4.78
N GLN A 172 -7.75 3.23 4.86
CA GLN A 172 -8.86 2.90 3.98
C GLN A 172 -9.54 4.11 3.32
N ASN A 173 -9.85 4.05 2.03
CA ASN A 173 -10.69 5.05 1.35
C ASN A 173 -10.16 6.49 1.53
N ILE A 174 -8.86 6.70 1.30
CA ILE A 174 -8.23 8.03 1.27
C ILE A 174 -7.42 8.25 0.00
N HIS A 175 -7.28 9.52 -0.42
CA HIS A 175 -6.47 9.92 -1.56
C HIS A 175 -5.21 10.65 -1.06
N ILE A 176 -4.03 10.24 -1.50
CA ILE A 176 -2.74 10.89 -1.20
C ILE A 176 -2.17 11.50 -2.49
N THR A 177 -1.94 12.83 -2.53
CA THR A 177 -1.56 13.53 -3.78
C THR A 177 -0.74 14.82 -3.59
N GLU A 178 -0.10 15.29 -4.66
CA GLU A 178 0.73 16.51 -4.76
C GLU A 178 2.03 16.50 -3.91
N LEU A 179 2.77 15.38 -3.89
CA LEU A 179 4.02 15.25 -3.12
C LEU A 179 5.25 15.63 -3.96
N ASN A 180 5.36 16.90 -4.38
CA ASN A 180 6.46 17.41 -5.23
C ASN A 180 6.69 16.54 -6.50
N SER A 181 5.65 16.30 -7.30
CA SER A 181 5.69 15.43 -8.50
C SER A 181 6.86 15.73 -9.46
N GLN A 182 7.28 17.00 -9.53
CA GLN A 182 8.40 17.48 -10.34
C GLN A 182 9.80 16.96 -9.92
N TYR A 183 9.95 16.37 -8.71
CA TYR A 183 11.25 15.96 -8.19
C TYR A 183 11.32 14.52 -7.67
N VAL A 184 12.30 13.77 -8.16
CA VAL A 184 12.77 12.54 -7.50
C VAL A 184 13.31 12.90 -6.12
N TRP A 185 12.95 12.10 -5.11
CA TRP A 185 13.10 12.40 -3.67
C TRP A 185 12.26 13.58 -3.14
N GLY A 186 11.30 14.09 -3.92
CA GLY A 186 10.34 15.13 -3.50
C GLY A 186 9.36 14.70 -2.40
N GLY A 187 9.02 13.41 -2.36
CA GLY A 187 8.20 12.77 -1.32
C GLY A 187 7.76 11.36 -1.75
N ASP A 188 7.46 10.50 -0.77
CA ASP A 188 6.80 9.20 -0.95
C ASP A 188 5.40 9.24 -0.30
N ALA A 189 4.39 8.59 -0.89
CA ALA A 189 3.03 8.63 -0.36
C ALA A 189 2.81 7.71 0.85
N ILE A 190 3.34 6.49 0.84
CA ILE A 190 3.30 5.57 1.99
C ILE A 190 4.69 4.93 2.18
N TYR A 191 5.24 5.08 3.38
CA TYR A 191 6.55 4.54 3.79
C TYR A 191 6.42 3.58 4.98
N MET A 192 7.10 2.44 4.89
CA MET A 192 7.25 1.42 5.93
C MET A 192 8.69 0.93 5.97
N GLN A 193 9.20 0.56 7.15
CA GLN A 193 10.59 0.11 7.33
C GLN A 193 10.78 -1.01 8.36
N GLY A 194 9.69 -1.61 8.85
CA GLY A 194 9.70 -2.40 10.08
C GLY A 194 9.52 -1.52 11.33
N THR A 195 9.58 -2.18 12.49
CA THR A 195 9.54 -1.60 13.85
C THR A 195 10.86 -1.88 14.57
N GLU A 196 11.06 -1.30 15.77
CA GLU A 196 12.18 -1.68 16.66
C GLU A 196 12.17 -3.18 17.02
N SER A 197 11.00 -3.82 16.99
CA SER A 197 10.78 -5.25 17.20
C SER A 197 10.87 -6.12 15.93
N GLY A 198 11.27 -5.55 14.78
CA GLY A 198 11.34 -6.24 13.49
C GLY A 198 10.14 -5.98 12.58
N SER A 199 9.86 -6.90 11.66
CA SER A 199 8.84 -6.76 10.61
C SER A 199 7.45 -6.40 11.12
N MET A 200 6.84 -5.39 10.49
CA MET A 200 5.50 -4.90 10.82
C MET A 200 4.42 -5.96 10.58
N LYS A 201 3.36 -5.92 11.37
CA LYS A 201 2.29 -6.93 11.34
C LYS A 201 0.91 -6.29 11.28
N LYS A 202 -0.04 -6.99 10.64
CA LYS A 202 -1.44 -6.56 10.51
C LYS A 202 -1.57 -5.17 9.87
N ILE A 203 -1.05 -5.02 8.65
CA ILE A 203 -1.14 -3.78 7.89
C ILE A 203 -2.11 -3.99 6.72
N TRP A 204 -3.16 -3.18 6.66
CA TRP A 204 -4.15 -3.23 5.59
C TRP A 204 -4.30 -1.86 4.91
N LEU A 205 -3.99 -1.81 3.61
CA LEU A 205 -4.19 -0.66 2.75
C LEU A 205 -5.34 -1.00 1.80
N ASP A 206 -6.45 -0.25 1.84
CA ASP A 206 -7.67 -0.59 1.10
C ASP A 206 -8.32 0.64 0.46
N HIS A 207 -8.82 0.55 -0.78
CA HIS A 207 -9.49 1.69 -1.44
C HIS A 207 -8.67 3.00 -1.40
N VAL A 208 -7.35 2.90 -1.38
CA VAL A 208 -6.46 4.08 -1.35
C VAL A 208 -6.31 4.57 -2.80
N LYS A 209 -6.42 5.88 -3.07
CA LYS A 209 -5.90 6.46 -4.33
C LYS A 209 -4.55 7.11 -4.06
N ILE A 210 -3.57 6.91 -4.93
CA ILE A 210 -2.29 7.63 -4.90
C ILE A 210 -2.00 8.20 -6.28
N SER A 211 -1.68 9.49 -6.36
CA SER A 211 -1.35 10.19 -7.61
C SER A 211 -0.31 11.29 -7.39
N ARG A 212 0.37 11.74 -8.45
CA ARG A 212 1.18 12.99 -8.46
C ARG A 212 2.19 13.07 -7.31
N VAL A 213 2.95 12.00 -7.11
CA VAL A 213 4.05 11.89 -6.14
C VAL A 213 5.40 12.08 -6.82
N GLY A 214 6.36 12.74 -6.15
CA GLY A 214 7.70 12.95 -6.70
C GLY A 214 8.54 11.67 -6.77
N ARG A 215 8.36 10.77 -5.78
CA ARG A 215 8.99 9.45 -5.76
C ARG A 215 7.94 8.37 -5.48
N GLN A 216 8.12 7.50 -4.48
CA GLN A 216 7.42 6.23 -4.42
C GLN A 216 5.95 6.37 -4.01
N MET A 217 5.04 5.66 -4.66
CA MET A 217 3.66 5.49 -4.15
C MET A 217 3.66 4.65 -2.88
N LEU A 218 4.45 3.57 -2.86
CA LEU A 218 4.66 2.72 -1.68
C LEU A 218 6.12 2.28 -1.52
N VAL A 219 6.62 2.30 -0.29
CA VAL A 219 7.91 1.69 0.10
C VAL A 219 7.73 0.76 1.29
N ILE A 220 8.26 -0.46 1.15
CA ILE A 220 8.56 -1.38 2.25
C ILE A 220 10.08 -1.59 2.28
N ALA A 221 10.75 -0.94 3.23
CA ALA A 221 12.20 -0.98 3.40
C ALA A 221 12.63 -2.02 4.45
N PHE A 222 13.93 -2.31 4.48
CA PHE A 222 14.72 -3.02 5.50
C PHE A 222 13.98 -4.02 6.42
N GLY A 223 13.27 -3.56 7.45
CA GLY A 223 12.62 -4.44 8.42
C GLY A 223 11.38 -5.17 7.91
N GLY A 224 10.77 -4.76 6.78
CA GLY A 224 9.69 -5.51 6.14
C GLY A 224 8.32 -5.48 6.85
N ALA A 225 7.38 -6.26 6.31
CA ALA A 225 6.01 -6.41 6.81
C ALA A 225 5.50 -7.86 6.65
N GLU A 226 5.50 -8.63 7.74
CA GLU A 226 5.17 -10.07 7.78
C GLU A 226 3.68 -10.37 7.50
N SER A 227 2.81 -9.37 7.62
CA SER A 227 1.37 -9.50 7.32
C SER A 227 0.82 -8.19 6.73
N LEU A 228 0.95 -8.05 5.42
CA LEU A 228 0.48 -6.91 4.64
C LEU A 228 -0.59 -7.32 3.62
N THR A 229 -1.61 -6.48 3.44
CA THR A 229 -2.53 -6.60 2.30
C THR A 229 -2.83 -5.24 1.72
N ILE A 230 -2.82 -5.19 0.38
CA ILE A 230 -3.08 -4.00 -0.42
C ILE A 230 -4.23 -4.38 -1.36
N SER A 231 -5.42 -3.84 -1.10
CA SER A 231 -6.65 -4.25 -1.76
C SER A 231 -7.43 -3.10 -2.40
N ASN A 232 -8.08 -3.38 -3.53
CA ASN A 232 -9.07 -2.50 -4.16
C ASN A 232 -8.58 -1.04 -4.34
N SER A 233 -7.27 -0.82 -4.48
CA SER A 233 -6.63 0.49 -4.45
C SER A 233 -6.23 0.94 -5.85
N ASP A 234 -6.05 2.25 -6.01
CA ASP A 234 -5.90 2.95 -7.27
C ASP A 234 -4.57 3.70 -7.31
N PHE A 235 -3.68 3.27 -8.19
CA PHE A 235 -2.30 3.74 -8.29
C PHE A 235 -2.11 4.43 -9.63
N ASP A 236 -2.39 5.73 -9.63
CA ASP A 236 -2.51 6.61 -10.78
C ASP A 236 -1.18 7.30 -11.08
N GLY A 237 -0.46 6.77 -12.06
CA GLY A 237 0.82 7.28 -12.49
C GLY A 237 0.76 8.49 -13.42
N SER A 238 -0.43 9.02 -13.73
CA SER A 238 -0.59 10.15 -14.66
C SER A 238 0.07 11.43 -14.10
N THR A 239 1.15 11.87 -14.73
CA THR A 239 1.97 12.99 -14.23
C THR A 239 2.44 13.94 -15.33
N ASP A 240 2.47 15.24 -15.05
CA ASP A 240 3.09 16.24 -15.93
C ASP A 240 4.63 16.17 -15.90
N TRP A 241 5.20 15.41 -14.95
CA TRP A 241 6.62 15.26 -14.66
C TRP A 241 6.99 13.78 -14.47
N SER A 242 7.77 13.22 -15.40
CA SER A 242 8.07 11.77 -15.44
C SER A 242 9.56 11.49 -15.65
N SER A 243 10.09 10.46 -14.99
CA SER A 243 11.47 9.97 -15.24
C SER A 243 11.61 9.21 -16.58
N SER A 244 10.50 8.93 -17.26
CA SER A 244 10.42 8.38 -18.62
C SER A 244 10.10 9.43 -19.70
N TYR A 245 9.76 10.66 -19.30
CA TYR A 245 9.41 11.79 -20.19
C TYR A 245 8.23 11.53 -21.15
N ASP A 246 7.25 10.78 -20.70
CA ASP A 246 6.09 10.31 -21.48
C ASP A 246 4.78 10.38 -20.68
N GLY A 247 4.80 11.10 -19.56
CA GLY A 247 3.64 11.28 -18.67
C GLY A 247 3.38 10.12 -17.70
N HIS A 248 4.21 9.08 -17.74
CA HIS A 248 4.04 7.87 -16.94
C HIS A 248 4.95 7.88 -15.69
N HIS A 249 4.45 7.38 -14.56
CA HIS A 249 5.21 7.37 -13.32
C HIS A 249 6.13 6.15 -13.19
N TYR A 250 7.43 6.37 -12.98
CA TYR A 250 8.42 5.29 -12.82
C TYR A 250 8.46 4.71 -11.38
N TRP A 251 8.09 5.51 -10.39
CA TRP A 251 8.32 5.22 -8.97
C TRP A 251 7.03 4.72 -8.28
N ALA A 252 6.49 3.58 -8.71
CA ALA A 252 5.28 3.05 -8.10
C ALA A 252 5.58 2.35 -6.76
N PHE A 253 6.15 1.15 -6.75
CA PHE A 253 6.32 0.33 -5.54
C PHE A 253 7.77 -0.15 -5.34
N ILE A 254 8.26 -0.11 -4.09
CA ILE A 254 9.28 -1.04 -3.59
C ILE A 254 8.65 -1.92 -2.52
N ILE A 255 8.71 -3.23 -2.73
CA ILE A 255 8.27 -4.27 -1.81
C ILE A 255 9.52 -5.08 -1.42
N GLY A 256 10.02 -4.89 -0.21
CA GLY A 256 11.23 -5.56 0.29
C GLY A 256 11.23 -5.73 1.81
N GLY A 257 12.39 -6.09 2.35
CA GLY A 257 12.62 -6.25 3.79
C GLY A 257 12.50 -7.69 4.32
N GLU A 258 12.69 -7.85 5.64
CA GLU A 258 12.93 -9.14 6.29
C GLU A 258 12.03 -9.43 7.51
N PRO A 259 11.06 -10.37 7.39
CA PRO A 259 10.40 -10.83 6.16
C PRO A 259 9.33 -9.84 5.66
N THR A 260 8.90 -10.01 4.41
CA THR A 260 7.67 -9.37 3.90
C THR A 260 6.74 -10.41 3.26
N HIS A 261 5.48 -10.46 3.69
CA HIS A 261 4.44 -11.26 3.06
C HIS A 261 3.27 -10.35 2.64
N VAL A 262 2.98 -10.29 1.34
CA VAL A 262 2.02 -9.34 0.77
C VAL A 262 0.97 -10.03 -0.09
N THR A 263 -0.31 -9.76 0.21
CA THR A 263 -1.42 -10.01 -0.71
C THR A 263 -1.72 -8.69 -1.43
N PHE A 264 -1.51 -8.66 -2.74
CA PHE A 264 -1.80 -7.52 -3.61
C PHE A 264 -2.98 -7.90 -4.49
N VAL A 265 -4.16 -7.34 -4.22
CA VAL A 265 -5.44 -7.86 -4.73
C VAL A 265 -6.39 -6.78 -5.27
N ASN A 266 -7.03 -7.03 -6.41
CA ASN A 266 -8.03 -6.14 -7.03
C ASN A 266 -7.56 -4.68 -7.27
N ASN A 267 -6.26 -4.41 -7.27
CA ASN A 267 -5.75 -3.05 -7.45
C ASN A 267 -5.74 -2.65 -8.93
N TYR A 268 -5.96 -1.37 -9.19
CA TYR A 268 -5.70 -0.75 -10.48
C TYR A 268 -4.35 -0.04 -10.42
N VAL A 269 -3.46 -0.35 -11.36
CA VAL A 269 -2.11 0.24 -11.46
C VAL A 269 -1.93 0.69 -12.89
N HIS A 270 -1.86 2.00 -13.13
CA HIS A 270 -1.92 2.54 -14.50
C HIS A 270 -1.05 3.76 -14.74
N SER A 271 -0.77 4.02 -16.02
CA SER A 271 0.03 5.17 -16.48
C SER A 271 1.43 5.16 -15.82
N THR A 272 2.08 3.99 -15.81
CA THR A 272 3.36 3.72 -15.14
C THR A 272 4.47 3.36 -16.11
N SER A 273 5.74 3.55 -15.75
CA SER A 273 6.89 3.21 -16.62
C SER A 273 7.94 2.33 -15.97
N GLY A 274 7.75 1.97 -14.70
CA GLY A 274 8.65 1.07 -13.96
C GLY A 274 8.09 0.64 -12.62
N ARG A 275 8.85 -0.20 -11.90
CA ARG A 275 8.64 -0.56 -10.49
C ARG A 275 7.20 -0.88 -10.10
N SER A 276 6.46 -1.58 -10.96
CA SER A 276 5.02 -1.81 -10.81
C SER A 276 4.65 -3.29 -10.66
N PRO A 277 5.14 -4.02 -9.64
CA PRO A 277 5.98 -3.59 -8.51
C PRO A 277 7.48 -3.89 -8.70
N LYS A 278 8.38 -3.20 -7.97
CA LYS A 278 9.72 -3.75 -7.67
C LYS A 278 9.68 -4.60 -6.41
N ILE A 279 10.14 -5.85 -6.49
CA ILE A 279 10.11 -6.82 -5.38
C ILE A 279 11.54 -7.28 -5.11
N VAL A 280 12.12 -6.94 -3.95
CA VAL A 280 13.57 -7.12 -3.71
C VAL A 280 13.90 -7.62 -2.31
N SER A 281 14.63 -8.74 -2.23
CA SER A 281 15.33 -9.19 -1.03
C SER A 281 16.78 -8.66 -0.95
N GLU A 282 16.99 -7.41 -1.35
CA GLU A 282 18.32 -6.77 -1.34
C GLU A 282 18.48 -5.80 -0.15
N MET A 283 17.50 -5.80 0.76
CA MET A 283 17.46 -4.98 1.97
C MET A 283 17.22 -5.89 3.18
N GLY A 284 18.26 -6.16 3.97
CA GLY A 284 18.20 -7.00 5.17
C GLY A 284 19.45 -7.88 5.33
N THR A 285 19.43 -8.79 6.31
CA THR A 285 20.46 -9.80 6.57
C THR A 285 20.19 -11.14 5.90
N ASN A 286 18.93 -11.57 5.83
CA ASN A 286 18.43 -12.72 5.08
C ASN A 286 16.95 -12.47 4.66
N PRO A 287 16.65 -11.36 3.96
CA PRO A 287 15.29 -11.02 3.56
C PRO A 287 14.67 -12.09 2.66
N ILE A 288 13.36 -12.29 2.85
CA ILE A 288 12.50 -13.14 2.04
C ILE A 288 11.23 -12.34 1.80
N VAL A 289 10.85 -12.21 0.53
CA VAL A 289 9.61 -11.52 0.13
C VAL A 289 8.69 -12.54 -0.52
N VAL A 290 7.53 -12.79 0.07
CA VAL A 290 6.50 -13.68 -0.50
C VAL A 290 5.32 -12.83 -0.98
N GLY A 291 4.97 -12.96 -2.25
CA GLY A 291 3.96 -12.12 -2.88
C GLY A 291 2.86 -12.94 -3.55
N HIS A 292 1.61 -12.68 -3.17
CA HIS A 292 0.43 -13.16 -3.87
C HIS A 292 -0.23 -12.00 -4.60
N PHE A 293 -0.05 -11.97 -5.92
CA PHE A 293 -0.59 -10.93 -6.80
C PHE A 293 -1.78 -11.52 -7.53
N VAL A 294 -2.99 -11.14 -7.11
CA VAL A 294 -4.22 -11.80 -7.52
C VAL A 294 -5.31 -10.82 -7.96
N ASN A 295 -5.89 -11.04 -9.14
CA ASN A 295 -7.00 -10.23 -9.68
C ASN A 295 -6.76 -8.71 -9.84
N ASN A 296 -5.51 -8.26 -9.92
CA ASN A 296 -5.19 -6.86 -10.21
C ASN A 296 -5.31 -6.55 -11.71
N TYR A 297 -5.46 -5.27 -12.04
CA TYR A 297 -5.43 -4.74 -13.40
C TYR A 297 -4.27 -3.77 -13.57
N TRP A 298 -3.31 -4.16 -14.39
CA TRP A 298 -2.28 -3.27 -14.92
C TRP A 298 -2.71 -2.74 -16.28
N ALA A 299 -2.64 -1.42 -16.47
CA ALA A 299 -2.95 -0.77 -17.74
C ALA A 299 -1.90 0.29 -18.08
N ASP A 300 -1.78 0.66 -19.37
CA ASP A 300 -1.07 1.86 -19.81
C ASP A 300 0.35 1.95 -19.21
N ASN A 301 1.25 1.06 -19.64
CA ASN A 301 2.63 1.04 -19.14
C ASN A 301 3.67 1.05 -20.27
N SER A 302 4.36 2.20 -20.37
CA SER A 302 5.31 2.54 -21.43
C SER A 302 6.70 1.94 -21.25
N GLY A 303 6.95 1.25 -20.13
CA GLY A 303 8.24 0.69 -19.72
C GLY A 303 8.09 -0.78 -19.33
N HIS A 304 8.15 -1.06 -18.02
CA HIS A 304 7.97 -2.38 -17.46
C HIS A 304 7.17 -2.36 -16.15
N SER A 305 6.61 -3.52 -15.76
CA SER A 305 5.86 -3.68 -14.51
C SER A 305 6.67 -4.39 -13.42
N PHE A 306 6.69 -5.72 -13.38
CA PHE A 306 7.37 -6.47 -12.31
C PHE A 306 8.90 -6.38 -12.44
N GLU A 307 9.60 -5.88 -11.42
CA GLU A 307 11.05 -6.02 -11.22
C GLU A 307 11.35 -6.98 -10.05
N PRO A 308 11.28 -8.32 -10.23
CA PRO A 308 11.61 -9.30 -9.20
C PRO A 308 13.14 -9.49 -9.08
N GLY A 309 13.69 -9.24 -7.91
CA GLY A 309 15.09 -9.54 -7.57
C GLY A 309 15.28 -10.91 -6.93
N LEU A 310 16.44 -11.09 -6.28
CA LEU A 310 16.73 -12.25 -5.45
C LEU A 310 15.70 -12.41 -4.31
N ASN A 311 15.46 -13.66 -3.90
CA ASN A 311 14.49 -14.17 -2.89
C ASN A 311 13.11 -13.49 -2.82
N ALA A 312 12.67 -12.88 -3.93
CA ALA A 312 11.27 -12.63 -4.20
C ALA A 312 10.61 -13.93 -4.68
N PHE A 313 9.64 -14.47 -3.94
CA PHE A 313 8.87 -15.66 -4.25
C PHE A 313 7.43 -15.25 -4.56
N VAL A 314 7.03 -15.30 -5.83
CA VAL A 314 5.76 -14.71 -6.28
C VAL A 314 4.85 -15.72 -6.94
N LEU A 315 3.58 -15.73 -6.54
CA LEU A 315 2.47 -16.26 -7.34
C LEU A 315 1.66 -15.10 -7.91
N ALA A 316 1.60 -15.02 -9.23
CA ALA A 316 0.71 -14.13 -9.95
C ALA A 316 -0.37 -14.94 -10.68
N GLU A 317 -1.64 -14.75 -10.31
CA GLU A 317 -2.78 -15.47 -10.90
C GLU A 317 -4.04 -14.59 -11.05
N GLY A 318 -4.85 -14.87 -12.08
CA GLY A 318 -6.09 -14.15 -12.32
C GLY A 318 -5.95 -12.65 -12.60
N ASN A 319 -4.76 -12.12 -12.85
CA ASN A 319 -4.54 -10.70 -13.14
C ASN A 319 -4.78 -10.37 -14.63
N TYR A 320 -5.01 -9.10 -14.92
CA TYR A 320 -5.17 -8.58 -16.28
C TYR A 320 -4.08 -7.54 -16.55
N PHE A 321 -3.33 -7.70 -17.64
CA PHE A 321 -2.39 -6.70 -18.16
C PHE A 321 -2.90 -6.18 -19.49
N LYS A 322 -2.99 -4.86 -19.63
CA LYS A 322 -3.37 -4.19 -20.88
C LYS A 322 -2.33 -3.13 -21.24
N ASP A 323 -2.02 -3.02 -22.53
CA ASP A 323 -1.14 -1.98 -23.10
C ASP A 323 0.17 -1.80 -22.28
N THR A 324 0.68 -2.91 -21.71
CA THR A 324 1.85 -2.96 -20.81
C THR A 324 3.03 -3.55 -21.57
N LYS A 325 4.02 -2.74 -21.89
CA LYS A 325 5.12 -3.08 -22.82
C LYS A 325 5.99 -4.25 -22.36
N GLU A 326 6.33 -4.34 -21.07
CA GLU A 326 7.13 -5.43 -20.51
C GLU A 326 6.59 -5.82 -19.10
N PRO A 327 5.54 -6.67 -19.01
CA PRO A 327 4.88 -7.03 -17.74
C PRO A 327 5.82 -7.59 -16.66
N ILE A 328 6.94 -8.21 -17.05
CA ILE A 328 7.99 -8.68 -16.15
C ILE A 328 9.38 -8.44 -16.76
N LEU A 329 10.21 -7.68 -16.03
CA LEU A 329 11.62 -7.44 -16.30
C LEU A 329 12.44 -8.23 -15.26
N ALA A 330 12.78 -9.47 -15.58
CA ALA A 330 13.44 -10.42 -14.68
C ALA A 330 14.81 -10.90 -15.22
N ASP A 331 15.70 -11.27 -14.31
CA ASP A 331 16.92 -12.05 -14.59
C ASP A 331 16.76 -13.52 -14.15
N ASP A 332 17.85 -14.29 -14.13
CA ASP A 332 17.83 -15.71 -13.74
C ASP A 332 17.75 -15.94 -12.22
N LYS A 333 17.83 -14.90 -11.39
CA LYS A 333 17.74 -14.95 -9.92
C LYS A 333 16.29 -14.81 -9.43
N ALA A 334 15.44 -14.15 -10.21
CA ALA A 334 14.01 -13.98 -9.96
C ALA A 334 13.29 -15.31 -9.71
N THR A 335 12.23 -15.33 -8.89
CA THR A 335 11.46 -16.55 -8.58
C THR A 335 9.96 -16.26 -8.59
N VAL A 336 9.36 -16.31 -9.80
CA VAL A 336 7.98 -15.90 -10.10
C VAL A 336 7.25 -17.01 -10.87
N PHE A 337 6.10 -17.42 -10.36
CA PHE A 337 5.14 -18.24 -11.08
C PHE A 337 3.98 -17.37 -11.61
N THR A 338 3.73 -17.47 -12.91
CA THR A 338 2.70 -16.73 -13.65
C THR A 338 1.67 -17.72 -14.19
N ALA A 339 0.52 -17.83 -13.54
CA ALA A 339 -0.48 -18.83 -13.88
C ALA A 339 -1.07 -18.63 -15.30
N ALA A 340 -1.20 -19.73 -16.04
CA ALA A 340 -1.88 -19.84 -17.33
C ALA A 340 -2.73 -21.12 -17.37
N ASP A 341 -3.65 -21.23 -18.34
CA ASP A 341 -4.61 -22.35 -18.45
C ASP A 341 -3.94 -23.74 -18.63
N SER A 342 -2.65 -23.77 -18.99
CA SER A 342 -1.85 -24.99 -19.15
C SER A 342 -1.19 -25.49 -17.86
N ASN A 343 -1.31 -24.77 -16.74
CA ASN A 343 -0.68 -25.14 -15.48
C ASN A 343 -1.62 -25.94 -14.57
N ASP A 344 -1.16 -27.09 -14.06
CA ASP A 344 -1.77 -27.73 -12.90
C ASP A 344 -1.11 -27.22 -11.61
N CYS A 345 -1.86 -26.49 -10.79
CA CYS A 345 -1.43 -26.02 -9.48
C CYS A 345 -1.92 -26.90 -8.32
N SER A 346 -2.72 -27.94 -8.60
CA SER A 346 -3.44 -28.71 -7.58
C SER A 346 -2.50 -29.43 -6.60
N SER A 347 -1.33 -29.82 -7.06
CA SER A 347 -0.25 -30.42 -6.26
C SER A 347 0.42 -29.45 -5.26
N TYR A 348 0.34 -28.14 -5.52
CA TYR A 348 0.93 -27.10 -4.69
C TYR A 348 -0.11 -26.39 -3.82
N LEU A 349 -1.24 -26.01 -4.40
CA LEU A 349 -2.25 -25.16 -3.75
C LEU A 349 -3.47 -25.94 -3.23
N GLY A 350 -3.62 -27.23 -3.57
CA GLY A 350 -4.87 -27.98 -3.35
C GLY A 350 -6.02 -27.57 -4.28
N ARG A 351 -5.78 -26.60 -5.17
CA ARG A 351 -6.72 -26.02 -6.14
C ARG A 351 -6.01 -25.71 -7.47
N ALA A 352 -6.79 -25.48 -8.52
CA ALA A 352 -6.27 -24.85 -9.73
C ALA A 352 -5.82 -23.39 -9.43
N CYS A 353 -4.83 -22.91 -10.18
CA CYS A 353 -4.62 -21.47 -10.33
C CYS A 353 -5.64 -20.90 -11.32
N VAL A 354 -5.80 -19.58 -11.34
CA VAL A 354 -6.53 -18.89 -12.42
C VAL A 354 -5.57 -18.20 -13.38
N SER A 355 -5.81 -18.31 -14.68
CA SER A 355 -4.96 -17.71 -15.71
C SER A 355 -4.92 -16.19 -15.64
N ASN A 356 -3.73 -15.63 -15.84
CA ASN A 356 -3.57 -14.21 -16.14
C ASN A 356 -3.92 -13.95 -17.61
N VAL A 357 -4.34 -12.72 -17.92
CA VAL A 357 -4.60 -12.28 -19.31
C VAL A 357 -3.63 -11.16 -19.67
N VAL A 358 -3.10 -11.21 -20.89
CA VAL A 358 -2.27 -10.17 -21.51
C VAL A 358 -2.94 -9.66 -22.79
N GLU A 359 -3.35 -8.39 -22.81
CA GLU A 359 -3.93 -7.69 -23.97
C GLU A 359 -2.94 -6.61 -24.43
N ASN A 360 -2.60 -6.57 -25.73
CA ASN A 360 -1.66 -5.60 -26.33
C ASN A 360 -0.29 -5.47 -25.62
N SER A 361 0.05 -6.42 -24.77
CA SER A 361 1.14 -6.32 -23.81
C SER A 361 2.33 -7.20 -24.21
N GLY A 362 3.47 -6.97 -23.56
CA GLY A 362 4.58 -7.91 -23.57
C GLY A 362 4.20 -9.25 -22.93
N LYS A 363 5.17 -10.16 -22.86
CA LYS A 363 4.98 -11.46 -22.21
C LYS A 363 4.95 -11.35 -20.69
N PHE A 364 4.24 -12.27 -20.05
CA PHE A 364 4.26 -12.51 -18.61
C PHE A 364 4.57 -13.99 -18.35
N ASP A 365 5.80 -14.39 -18.72
CA ASP A 365 6.30 -15.77 -18.60
C ASP A 365 6.87 -16.02 -17.19
N SER A 366 6.80 -17.27 -16.70
CA SER A 366 7.33 -17.66 -15.38
C SER A 366 8.85 -17.77 -15.37
N VAL A 367 9.48 -17.42 -14.24
CA VAL A 367 10.93 -17.53 -14.03
C VAL A 367 11.18 -18.29 -12.73
N ASN A 368 11.88 -19.43 -12.81
CA ASN A 368 12.05 -20.37 -11.69
C ASN A 368 10.71 -20.77 -11.00
N GLY A 369 9.63 -20.89 -11.79
CA GLY A 369 8.26 -21.04 -11.27
C GLY A 369 8.04 -22.19 -10.28
N GLU A 370 8.67 -23.35 -10.46
CA GLU A 370 8.58 -24.47 -9.49
C GLU A 370 9.12 -24.07 -8.11
N ARG A 371 10.21 -23.29 -8.04
CA ARG A 371 10.80 -22.77 -6.80
C ARG A 371 9.89 -21.74 -6.13
N ALA A 372 9.13 -20.97 -6.92
CA ALA A 372 8.10 -20.07 -6.38
C ALA A 372 6.94 -20.88 -5.78
N MET A 373 6.43 -21.87 -6.52
CA MET A 373 5.33 -22.74 -6.08
C MET A 373 5.69 -23.59 -4.84
N GLU A 374 6.94 -24.08 -4.75
CA GLU A 374 7.45 -24.75 -3.55
C GLU A 374 7.46 -23.85 -2.30
N LYS A 375 7.60 -22.52 -2.45
CA LYS A 375 7.59 -21.58 -1.32
C LYS A 375 6.18 -21.06 -0.98
N VAL A 376 5.38 -20.66 -1.98
CA VAL A 376 4.04 -20.09 -1.70
C VAL A 376 3.07 -21.11 -1.09
N LYS A 377 3.25 -22.41 -1.34
CA LYS A 377 2.43 -23.48 -0.71
C LYS A 377 2.58 -23.58 0.81
N GLU A 378 3.60 -22.96 1.39
CA GLU A 378 3.77 -22.89 2.86
C GLU A 378 2.73 -21.98 3.53
N PHE A 379 2.04 -21.13 2.76
CA PHE A 379 1.16 -20.08 3.27
C PHE A 379 -0.30 -20.36 2.91
N LYS A 380 -1.13 -20.63 3.93
CA LYS A 380 -2.56 -20.89 3.76
C LYS A 380 -3.31 -19.68 3.18
N GLU A 381 -2.80 -18.48 3.44
CA GLU A 381 -3.30 -17.20 2.93
C GLU A 381 -3.22 -17.10 1.40
N ILE A 382 -2.44 -17.99 0.76
CA ILE A 382 -2.34 -18.17 -0.69
C ILE A 382 -3.10 -19.41 -1.14
N THR A 383 -2.93 -20.57 -0.47
CA THR A 383 -3.54 -21.84 -0.92
C THR A 383 -5.06 -21.86 -0.74
N GLU A 384 -5.58 -21.35 0.39
CA GLU A 384 -7.02 -21.26 0.68
C GLU A 384 -7.71 -20.08 -0.02
N TYR A 385 -6.94 -19.13 -0.59
CA TYR A 385 -7.49 -18.02 -1.36
C TYR A 385 -8.24 -18.50 -2.61
N THR A 386 -9.36 -17.87 -2.96
CA THR A 386 -10.15 -18.20 -4.17
C THR A 386 -10.11 -17.04 -5.17
N PRO A 387 -9.27 -17.10 -6.22
CA PRO A 387 -9.23 -16.07 -7.25
C PRO A 387 -10.50 -16.04 -8.11
N SER A 388 -10.88 -14.85 -8.53
CA SER A 388 -11.83 -14.64 -9.63
C SER A 388 -11.15 -14.83 -10.99
N LYS A 389 -11.93 -14.86 -12.07
CA LYS A 389 -11.37 -14.78 -13.43
C LYS A 389 -10.77 -13.40 -13.69
N ALA A 390 -9.63 -13.34 -14.38
CA ALA A 390 -9.05 -12.10 -14.88
C ALA A 390 -10.06 -11.26 -15.70
N SER A 391 -10.18 -10.00 -15.32
CA SER A 391 -11.00 -8.98 -15.98
C SER A 391 -10.30 -7.62 -15.93
N PRO A 392 -10.45 -6.76 -16.95
CA PRO A 392 -10.07 -5.36 -16.81
C PRO A 392 -10.98 -4.71 -15.75
N LEU A 393 -10.43 -3.75 -15.02
CA LEU A 393 -11.18 -2.92 -14.07
C LEU A 393 -11.43 -1.53 -14.71
N SER A 394 -12.39 -0.77 -14.20
CA SER A 394 -12.71 0.58 -14.69
C SER A 394 -13.07 1.48 -13.52
N GLU A 395 -12.43 2.66 -13.43
CA GLU A 395 -12.62 3.61 -12.33
C GLU A 395 -14.12 3.88 -12.10
N SER A 396 -14.57 3.67 -10.86
CA SER A 396 -15.91 3.99 -10.42
C SER A 396 -15.91 4.26 -8.93
N LEU A 397 -16.91 5.02 -8.48
CA LEU A 397 -17.12 5.31 -7.06
C LEU A 397 -17.48 4.07 -6.24
N ASP A 398 -17.75 2.93 -6.87
CA ASP A 398 -18.29 1.73 -6.20
C ASP A 398 -17.31 0.55 -6.19
N ASN A 399 -16.14 0.65 -6.85
CA ASN A 399 -15.28 -0.51 -7.16
C ASN A 399 -13.87 -0.50 -6.53
N PHE A 400 -13.13 0.63 -6.62
CA PHE A 400 -11.74 0.74 -6.15
C PHE A 400 -11.30 2.21 -6.07
N GLY A 401 -10.20 2.48 -5.35
CA GLY A 401 -9.79 3.85 -5.02
C GLY A 401 -10.81 4.53 -4.09
N VAL A 402 -10.87 5.86 -4.10
CA VAL A 402 -11.76 6.62 -3.19
C VAL A 402 -13.21 6.68 -3.68
N GLY A 403 -14.15 6.24 -2.85
CA GLY A 403 -15.54 5.99 -3.25
C GLY A 403 -16.55 5.75 -2.12
N VAL A 404 -17.71 5.22 -2.49
CA VAL A 404 -18.88 4.96 -1.66
C VAL A 404 -18.80 3.57 -1.05
N LEU A 405 -17.95 3.41 -0.02
CA LEU A 405 -17.94 2.21 0.81
C LEU A 405 -19.24 2.10 1.63
N GLN A 406 -20.20 1.36 1.08
CA GLN A 406 -21.52 1.12 1.69
C GLN A 406 -21.41 0.26 2.97
N SER A 407 -22.25 0.55 3.96
CA SER A 407 -22.53 -0.42 5.03
C SER A 407 -23.31 -1.60 4.44
N PRO A 408 -23.00 -2.87 4.80
CA PRO A 408 -23.74 -4.03 4.35
C PRO A 408 -25.13 -4.08 5.02
N LEU A 409 -26.10 -3.41 4.40
CA LEU A 409 -27.52 -3.63 4.62
C LEU A 409 -28.00 -4.68 3.61
N ASP A 410 -28.21 -5.90 4.10
CA ASP A 410 -28.82 -7.04 3.41
C ASP A 410 -28.29 -7.33 2.00
N SER A 411 -27.15 -8.04 1.93
CA SER A 411 -26.65 -8.70 0.70
C SER A 411 -27.53 -9.90 0.29
N SER A 412 -28.81 -9.63 0.00
CA SER A 412 -29.78 -10.59 -0.52
C SER A 412 -30.43 -10.07 -1.81
N THR A 413 -30.63 -10.99 -2.77
CA THR A 413 -31.34 -10.76 -4.05
C THR A 413 -30.65 -9.91 -5.15
N GLN A 414 -29.42 -10.27 -5.50
CA GLN A 414 -29.09 -10.46 -6.94
C GLN A 414 -28.70 -11.91 -7.22
N GLY A 415 -29.70 -12.80 -7.17
CA GLY A 415 -29.61 -14.17 -7.66
C GLY A 415 -30.70 -14.41 -8.70
N SER A 416 -30.31 -14.79 -9.92
CA SER A 416 -31.28 -15.05 -10.99
C SER A 416 -32.13 -16.29 -10.68
N LYS A 417 -33.43 -16.23 -10.98
CA LYS A 417 -34.36 -17.32 -10.66
C LYS A 417 -34.12 -18.56 -11.50
N ASN A 418 -33.98 -19.71 -10.84
CA ASN A 418 -34.42 -21.00 -11.36
C ASN A 418 -34.80 -21.92 -10.19
N GLU A 419 -36.06 -22.34 -10.13
CA GLU A 419 -36.57 -23.23 -9.09
C GLU A 419 -36.38 -24.70 -9.50
N SER A 420 -35.86 -25.52 -8.58
CA SER A 420 -36.02 -26.98 -8.62
C SER A 420 -35.98 -27.53 -7.20
N SER A 421 -37.12 -28.01 -6.71
CA SER A 421 -37.29 -28.42 -5.32
C SER A 421 -36.83 -29.85 -5.05
N LYS A 422 -36.24 -30.05 -3.85
CA LYS A 422 -36.51 -31.23 -3.00
C LYS A 422 -36.08 -30.97 -1.54
N GLN A 423 -36.49 -31.87 -0.66
CA GLN A 423 -36.69 -31.62 0.77
C GLN A 423 -36.14 -32.78 1.63
N ASP A 424 -36.09 -32.57 2.95
CA ASP A 424 -35.86 -33.54 4.04
C ASP A 424 -34.39 -34.04 4.19
N SER A 425 -33.87 -34.38 5.39
CA SER A 425 -34.48 -34.49 6.74
C SER A 425 -33.50 -34.14 7.91
N LEU A 426 -34.04 -34.05 9.13
CA LEU A 426 -33.36 -33.75 10.42
C LEU A 426 -32.62 -34.94 11.06
N ALA A 427 -31.63 -34.66 11.92
CA ALA A 427 -31.20 -35.50 13.06
C ALA A 427 -30.45 -34.67 14.15
N GLN A 428 -30.34 -35.19 15.39
CA GLN A 428 -29.76 -34.48 16.56
C GLN A 428 -28.80 -35.37 17.41
N GLY A 429 -27.91 -34.74 18.19
CA GLY A 429 -27.19 -35.28 19.37
C GLY A 429 -25.97 -34.39 19.73
N SER A 430 -25.58 -34.03 20.97
CA SER A 430 -25.59 -34.63 22.33
C SER A 430 -24.64 -35.85 22.48
N GLU A 431 -23.76 -36.04 23.49
CA GLU A 431 -23.32 -35.28 24.70
C GLU A 431 -22.12 -36.04 25.38
N GLN A 432 -21.35 -35.66 26.44
CA GLN A 432 -21.23 -34.52 27.38
C GLN A 432 -19.82 -34.55 28.09
N GLY A 433 -19.26 -33.40 28.54
CA GLY A 433 -18.19 -33.31 29.57
C GLY A 433 -16.72 -33.42 29.08
N GLY A 434 -15.67 -32.95 29.77
CA GLY A 434 -15.45 -32.19 31.03
C GLY A 434 -13.93 -32.18 31.33
N SER A 435 -13.27 -31.43 32.23
CA SER A 435 -13.54 -30.36 33.21
C SER A 435 -12.21 -30.08 33.98
N LYS A 436 -12.07 -28.96 34.72
CA LYS A 436 -10.95 -28.57 35.65
C LYS A 436 -9.66 -27.97 35.01
N GLU A 437 -9.19 -26.74 35.36
CA GLU A 437 -8.60 -26.17 36.62
C GLU A 437 -7.12 -26.62 36.81
N ASP A 438 -6.08 -25.76 36.75
CA ASP A 438 -5.71 -24.67 37.68
C ASP A 438 -4.59 -23.70 37.15
N ASN A 439 -4.22 -22.68 37.95
CA ASN A 439 -3.15 -21.63 37.74
C ASN A 439 -2.26 -21.56 39.02
N PRO A 440 -1.28 -20.64 39.29
CA PRO A 440 -0.67 -19.50 38.55
C PRO A 440 0.88 -19.65 38.36
N THR A 441 1.87 -18.71 38.37
CA THR A 441 2.02 -17.33 38.91
C THR A 441 3.25 -16.54 38.36
N GLN A 442 3.08 -15.23 38.14
CA GLN A 442 4.01 -14.05 38.21
C GLN A 442 5.53 -14.09 37.89
N GLY A 443 5.96 -13.03 37.16
CA GLY A 443 7.13 -12.18 37.50
C GLY A 443 8.15 -11.91 36.37
N SER A 444 8.90 -10.78 36.29
CA SER A 444 8.72 -9.41 36.84
C SER A 444 9.85 -8.46 36.36
N GLY A 445 9.54 -7.23 35.91
CA GLY A 445 10.52 -6.14 35.64
C GLY A 445 11.22 -6.20 34.27
N ASN A 446 11.88 -5.14 33.77
CA ASN A 446 11.99 -3.77 34.29
C ASN A 446 12.23 -2.72 33.16
N GLU A 447 12.12 -1.43 33.47
CA GLU A 447 12.18 -0.29 32.52
C GLU A 447 13.60 0.02 31.98
N SER A 448 13.66 0.63 30.79
CA SER A 448 14.71 1.61 30.42
C SER A 448 14.24 2.52 29.29
N SER A 449 14.42 3.83 29.42
CA SER A 449 14.05 4.84 28.43
C SER A 449 15.21 5.19 27.48
N GLY A 450 14.87 5.57 26.23
CA GLY A 450 15.79 6.14 25.25
C GLY A 450 15.12 7.28 24.49
N GLY A 451 15.79 8.42 24.35
CA GLY A 451 15.24 9.61 23.69
C GLY A 451 15.52 9.62 22.18
N GLY A 452 14.49 9.92 21.37
CA GLY A 452 14.63 10.02 19.92
C GLY A 452 15.46 11.21 19.45
N SER A 453 16.23 11.00 18.38
CA SER A 453 16.97 12.00 17.61
C SER A 453 16.66 11.75 16.11
N PRO A 454 16.67 12.75 15.22
CA PRO A 454 16.15 12.58 13.86
C PRO A 454 16.94 11.53 13.06
N ILE A 455 16.20 10.62 12.42
CA ILE A 455 16.75 9.49 11.65
C ILE A 455 17.29 10.00 10.31
N GLN A 456 18.59 9.85 10.07
CA GLN A 456 19.16 10.07 8.75
C GLN A 456 18.86 8.87 7.83
N HIS A 457 18.23 9.14 6.68
CA HIS A 457 17.94 8.11 5.67
C HIS A 457 19.22 7.72 4.91
N ASN A 458 19.95 6.74 5.43
CA ASN A 458 21.03 6.07 4.71
C ASN A 458 20.46 4.93 3.85
N VAL A 459 20.37 5.15 2.55
CA VAL A 459 20.24 4.12 1.52
C VAL A 459 21.48 4.25 0.64
N GLU A 460 22.37 3.26 0.67
CA GLU A 460 23.74 3.41 0.14
C GLU A 460 23.90 2.81 -1.26
N GLN A 461 24.07 3.71 -2.24
CA GLN A 461 24.88 3.62 -3.46
C GLN A 461 24.64 2.54 -4.54
N GLY A 462 24.77 3.01 -5.79
CA GLY A 462 25.08 2.26 -7.01
C GLY A 462 25.52 3.26 -8.09
N SER A 463 26.52 2.93 -8.93
CA SER A 463 27.18 3.88 -9.85
C SER A 463 27.07 3.51 -11.34
N ILE A 464 26.98 4.52 -12.22
CA ILE A 464 26.38 4.38 -13.56
C ILE A 464 27.20 5.00 -14.72
N GLY A 465 27.74 4.12 -15.57
CA GLY A 465 28.32 4.43 -16.91
C GLY A 465 28.86 3.15 -17.60
N GLN A 466 28.92 3.01 -18.92
CA GLN A 466 28.30 3.75 -20.04
C GLN A 466 27.90 2.73 -21.13
N ASP A 467 26.87 3.03 -21.92
CA ASP A 467 26.69 2.72 -23.36
C ASP A 467 25.22 2.98 -23.75
N VAL A 468 24.97 3.59 -24.91
CA VAL A 468 23.66 4.18 -25.28
C VAL A 468 23.34 3.99 -26.76
N ASP A 469 22.11 3.55 -27.06
CA ASP A 469 21.49 3.72 -28.38
C ASP A 469 20.84 5.13 -28.42
N PRO A 470 21.35 6.09 -29.21
CA PRO A 470 20.93 7.49 -29.13
C PRO A 470 19.60 7.79 -29.85
N SER A 471 18.80 6.77 -30.19
CA SER A 471 17.61 6.92 -31.03
C SER A 471 16.27 6.92 -30.31
N LYS A 472 16.22 6.72 -28.97
CA LYS A 472 14.97 6.57 -28.21
C LYS A 472 15.05 7.11 -26.79
N CYS A 473 14.11 7.97 -26.42
CA CYS A 473 13.74 8.24 -25.03
C CYS A 473 13.05 7.01 -24.42
N THR A 474 13.85 6.01 -24.08
CA THR A 474 13.41 4.81 -23.36
C THR A 474 14.56 4.38 -22.45
N PRO A 475 14.40 4.41 -21.12
CA PRO A 475 15.39 3.85 -20.22
C PRO A 475 15.65 2.39 -20.57
N LYS A 476 16.87 2.04 -21.01
CA LYS A 476 17.28 0.64 -21.16
C LYS A 476 18.59 0.32 -20.47
N ARG A 477 18.47 -0.69 -19.60
CA ARG A 477 19.50 -1.58 -19.12
C ARG A 477 20.62 -0.94 -18.27
N ARG A 478 20.42 -0.99 -16.97
CA ARG A 478 21.49 -1.32 -16.03
C ARG A 478 20.98 -2.25 -14.93
N VAL A 479 21.21 -3.56 -15.12
CA VAL A 479 21.35 -4.44 -13.96
C VAL A 479 22.65 -4.05 -13.28
N MET A 480 22.61 -3.81 -11.98
CA MET A 480 23.78 -3.57 -11.16
C MET A 480 23.70 -4.54 -10.00
N GLU A 481 24.69 -5.42 -9.86
CA GLU A 481 24.79 -6.26 -8.69
C GLU A 481 25.22 -5.40 -7.50
N LEU A 482 24.39 -5.36 -6.45
CA LEU A 482 24.79 -4.78 -5.17
C LEU A 482 25.91 -5.65 -4.58
N GLN A 483 27.08 -5.05 -4.34
CA GLN A 483 28.21 -5.70 -3.68
C GLN A 483 28.49 -5.05 -2.33
N ALA A 484 28.06 -5.77 -1.28
CA ALA A 484 28.56 -5.79 0.10
C ALA A 484 28.89 -4.43 0.77
#